data_AF-A0A212D326-F1
#
_entry.id   AF-A0A212D326-F1
#
_cell.length_a   1.000
_cell.length_b   1.000
_cell.length_c   1.000
_cell.angle_alpha   90.00
_cell.angle_beta   90.00
_cell.angle_gamma   90.00
#
_symmetry.space_group_name_H-M   'P 1'
#
loop_
_entity.id
_entity.type
_entity.pdbx_description
1 polymer ?
#
loop_
_entity_poly.entity_id
_entity_poly.type
_entity_poly.pdbx_seq_one_letter_code
_entity_poly.pdbx_strand_id
1 'polypeptide(L)'
;DESTPVSNHRLALTMLIKIVKSLGCAYGCGEGHRGLSGDRLRHQAQNCLTKLYKLDKMQFRQTMRDYVNKDSLNNVVDFLHALLGFCMEPVTDNKAGFGNNFTTVDNKSTAQNVEGIVVSAMFKSLITRCASTTHELHSPENL
;
A
#
# COMPACT_ATOMS: atom_id res chain seq x y z
N ASP A 1 7.53 28.01 -9.34
CA ASP A 1 8.25 26.83 -8.84
C ASP A 1 8.69 27.13 -7.42
N GLU A 2 7.76 27.06 -6.49
CA GLU A 2 7.98 27.43 -5.08
C GLU A 2 8.12 26.13 -4.31
N SER A 3 9.37 25.76 -4.05
CA SER A 3 9.75 24.54 -3.35
C SER A 3 9.31 24.65 -1.89
N THR A 4 8.05 24.31 -1.64
CA THR A 4 7.52 24.14 -0.29
C THR A 4 8.46 23.17 0.43
N PRO A 5 9.08 23.57 1.55
CA PRO A 5 10.07 22.74 2.22
C PRO A 5 9.47 21.38 2.52
N VAL A 6 10.15 20.32 2.06
CA VAL A 6 9.68 18.94 2.27
C VAL A 6 9.69 18.69 3.76
N SER A 7 8.50 18.46 4.33
CA SER A 7 8.41 18.17 5.76
C SER A 7 9.12 16.85 6.09
N ASN A 8 9.70 16.77 7.28
CA ASN A 8 10.36 15.55 7.77
C ASN A 8 9.41 14.35 7.76
N HIS A 9 8.12 14.58 8.03
CA HIS A 9 7.09 13.55 7.95
C HIS A 9 6.90 13.03 6.53
N ARG A 10 6.78 13.93 5.54
CA ARG A 10 6.67 13.56 4.12
C ARG A 10 7.90 12.77 3.68
N LEU A 11 9.09 13.24 4.04
CA LEU A 11 10.34 12.55 3.74
C LEU A 11 10.37 11.14 4.34
N ALA A 12 10.08 11.01 5.64
CA ALA A 12 10.05 9.72 6.34
C ALA A 12 9.02 8.77 5.73
N LEU A 13 7.84 9.27 5.36
CA LEU A 13 6.80 8.47 4.73
C LEU A 13 7.21 8.00 3.33
N THR A 14 7.82 8.86 2.52
CA THR A 14 8.36 8.48 1.21
C THR A 14 9.48 7.45 1.34
N MET A 15 10.36 7.56 2.35
CA MET A 15 11.37 6.55 2.63
C MET A 15 10.74 5.20 3.04
N LEU A 16 9.72 5.21 3.89
CA LEU A 16 9.02 3.97 4.28
C LEU A 16 8.34 3.28 3.11
N ILE A 17 7.71 4.03 2.19
CA ILE A 17 7.13 3.46 0.97
C ILE A 17 8.20 2.71 0.17
N LYS A 18 9.38 3.33 -0.02
CA LYS A 18 10.51 2.71 -0.71
C LYS A 18 11.03 1.47 0.02
N ILE A 19 11.14 1.52 1.34
CA ILE A 19 11.58 0.38 2.17
C ILE A 19 10.59 -0.78 2.02
N VAL A 20 9.29 -0.54 2.19
CA VAL A 20 8.25 -1.57 2.02
C VAL A 20 8.33 -2.19 0.63
N LYS A 21 8.47 -1.37 -0.42
CA LYS A 21 8.63 -1.86 -1.79
C LYS A 21 9.87 -2.74 -1.94
N SER A 22 11.03 -2.31 -1.41
CA SER A 22 12.29 -3.07 -1.48
C SER A 22 12.28 -4.37 -0.66
N LEU A 23 11.50 -4.43 0.42
CA LEU A 23 11.34 -5.66 1.19
C LEU A 23 10.52 -6.70 0.41
N GLY A 24 9.68 -6.25 -0.52
CA GLY A 24 8.86 -7.10 -1.37
C GLY A 24 7.78 -7.86 -0.60
N CYS A 25 7.01 -8.66 -1.33
CA CYS A 25 5.89 -9.42 -0.79
C CYS A 25 6.34 -10.51 0.19
N ALA A 26 5.60 -10.68 1.29
CA ALA A 26 5.86 -11.73 2.29
C ALA A 26 5.76 -13.15 1.71
N TYR A 27 5.00 -13.32 0.64
CA TYR A 27 4.84 -14.59 -0.07
C TYR A 27 5.97 -14.88 -1.07
N GLY A 28 6.98 -14.00 -1.16
CA GLY A 28 8.18 -14.24 -1.96
C GLY A 28 8.02 -13.94 -3.45
N CYS A 29 7.04 -13.12 -3.85
CA CYS A 29 6.93 -12.64 -5.23
C CYS A 29 8.08 -11.68 -5.56
N GLY A 30 8.78 -11.94 -6.66
CA GLY A 30 9.90 -11.14 -7.14
C GLY A 30 11.16 -11.20 -6.27
N GLU A 31 11.97 -10.15 -6.38
CA GLU A 31 13.21 -9.92 -5.65
C GLU A 31 12.93 -9.13 -4.36
N GLY A 32 12.93 -9.80 -3.21
CA GLY A 32 12.63 -9.18 -1.92
C GLY A 32 13.22 -9.98 -0.76
N HIS A 33 13.26 -9.40 0.43
CA HIS A 33 13.89 -10.04 1.60
C HIS A 33 13.01 -11.16 2.17
N ARG A 34 13.49 -12.41 2.12
CA ARG A 34 12.72 -13.59 2.54
C ARG A 34 13.08 -14.05 3.96
N GLY A 35 12.20 -14.86 4.55
CA GLY A 35 12.39 -15.46 5.87
C GLY A 35 12.19 -14.50 7.04
N LEU A 36 12.50 -14.98 8.25
CA LEU A 36 12.16 -14.32 9.52
C LEU A 36 12.66 -12.88 9.63
N SER A 37 13.85 -12.58 9.08
CA SER A 37 14.39 -11.22 9.07
C SER A 37 13.57 -10.28 8.18
N GLY A 38 13.08 -10.75 7.03
CA GLY A 38 12.19 -10.01 6.15
C GLY A 38 10.87 -9.71 6.83
N ASP A 39 10.27 -10.72 7.46
CA ASP A 39 8.98 -10.58 8.14
C ASP A 39 9.06 -9.60 9.31
N ARG A 40 10.16 -9.63 10.07
CA ARG A 40 10.38 -8.67 11.16
C ARG A 40 10.51 -7.24 10.65
N LEU A 41 11.18 -7.03 9.52
CA LEU A 41 11.32 -5.72 8.89
C LEU A 41 9.99 -5.22 8.30
N ARG A 42 9.19 -6.08 7.66
CA ARG A 42 7.85 -5.74 7.19
C ARG A 42 6.95 -5.30 8.34
N HIS A 43 6.94 -6.08 9.43
CA HIS A 43 6.18 -5.74 10.62
C HIS A 43 6.65 -4.41 11.25
N GLN A 44 7.96 -4.17 11.30
CA GLN A 44 8.51 -2.89 11.77
C GLN A 44 8.10 -1.72 10.85
N ALA A 45 8.12 -1.90 9.54
CA ALA A 45 7.70 -0.89 8.58
C ALA A 45 6.21 -0.54 8.73
N GLN A 46 5.33 -1.54 8.91
CA GLN A 46 3.91 -1.35 9.20
C GLN A 46 3.69 -0.56 10.51
N ASN A 47 4.47 -0.87 11.56
CA ASN A 47 4.45 -0.12 12.81
C ASN A 47 4.89 1.34 12.63
N CYS A 48 5.91 1.60 11.81
CA CYS A 48 6.35 2.94 11.47
C CYS A 48 5.29 3.73 10.69
N LEU A 49 4.64 3.10 9.70
CA LEU A 49 3.52 3.69 8.96
C LEU A 49 2.36 4.07 9.90
N THR A 50 2.02 3.19 10.83
CA THR A 50 0.99 3.45 11.86
C THR A 50 1.36 4.66 12.71
N LYS A 51 2.62 4.75 13.16
CA LYS A 51 3.11 5.87 13.97
C LYS A 51 3.06 7.18 13.18
N LEU A 52 3.53 7.20 11.93
CA LEU A 52 3.47 8.40 11.08
C LEU A 52 2.02 8.84 10.82
N TYR A 53 1.10 7.91 10.59
CA TYR A 53 -0.32 8.25 10.46
C TYR A 53 -0.88 8.89 11.74
N LYS A 54 -0.55 8.33 12.91
CA LYS A 54 -1.00 8.88 14.20
C LYS A 54 -0.39 10.25 14.49
N LEU A 55 0.84 10.52 14.03
CA LEU A 55 1.51 11.81 14.21
C LEU A 55 0.85 12.92 13.40
N ASP A 56 0.55 12.68 12.11
CA ASP A 56 -0.17 13.63 11.27
C ASP A 56 -0.99 12.88 10.21
N LYS A 57 -2.30 12.78 10.47
CA LYS A 57 -3.25 12.10 9.59
C LYS A 57 -3.44 12.83 8.26
N MET A 58 -3.40 14.16 8.27
CA MET A 58 -3.68 14.96 7.09
C MET A 58 -2.51 14.88 6.11
N GLN A 59 -1.29 15.08 6.62
CA GLN A 59 -0.07 15.01 5.84
C GLN A 59 0.22 13.59 5.35
N PHE A 60 -0.09 12.56 6.15
CA PHE A 60 -0.01 11.17 5.71
C PHE A 60 -0.92 10.92 4.50
N ARG A 61 -2.19 11.29 4.60
CA ARG A 61 -3.16 11.09 3.50
C ARG A 61 -2.79 11.91 2.26
N GLN A 62 -2.30 13.14 2.43
CA GLN A 62 -1.84 13.96 1.31
C GLN A 62 -0.63 13.32 0.62
N THR A 63 0.36 12.85 1.38
CA THR A 63 1.55 12.21 0.83
C THR A 63 1.21 10.93 0.08
N MET A 64 0.28 10.11 0.61
CA MET A 64 -0.18 8.90 -0.08
C MET A 64 -0.92 9.22 -1.39
N ARG A 65 -1.78 10.24 -1.41
CA ARG A 65 -2.43 10.71 -2.65
C ARG A 65 -1.40 11.24 -3.66
N ASP A 66 -0.46 12.05 -3.19
CA ASP A 66 0.61 12.58 -4.02
C ASP A 66 1.46 11.47 -4.64
N TYR A 67 1.77 10.42 -3.87
CA TYR A 67 2.48 9.25 -4.38
C TYR A 67 1.71 8.58 -5.52
N VAL A 68 0.40 8.34 -5.34
CA VAL A 68 -0.46 7.78 -6.39
C VAL A 68 -0.52 8.65 -7.63
N ASN A 69 -0.49 9.98 -7.50
CA ASN A 69 -0.62 10.88 -8.63
C ASN A 69 0.70 11.12 -9.38
N LYS A 70 1.85 11.03 -8.70
CA LYS A 70 3.16 11.44 -9.23
C LYS A 70 4.04 10.27 -9.67
N ASP A 71 3.95 9.12 -9.01
CA ASP A 71 4.80 7.96 -9.31
C ASP A 71 4.22 7.11 -10.45
N SER A 72 4.91 6.12 -11.01
CA SER A 72 4.33 5.25 -12.06
C SER A 72 3.27 4.30 -11.46
N LEU A 73 2.28 3.87 -12.26
CA LEU A 73 1.29 2.90 -11.78
C LEU A 73 1.96 1.59 -11.32
N ASN A 74 2.99 1.12 -12.02
CA ASN A 74 3.80 -0.03 -11.61
C ASN A 74 4.37 0.16 -10.21
N ASN A 75 4.99 1.30 -9.91
CA ASN A 75 5.55 1.56 -8.58
C ASN A 75 4.47 1.64 -7.49
N VAL A 76 3.29 2.17 -7.81
CA VAL A 76 2.16 2.23 -6.90
C VAL A 76 1.63 0.82 -6.61
N VAL A 77 1.46 0.00 -7.64
CA VAL A 77 0.99 -1.39 -7.53
C VAL A 77 2.01 -2.26 -6.81
N ASP A 78 3.31 -2.15 -7.11
CA ASP A 78 4.37 -2.88 -6.42
C ASP A 78 4.39 -2.58 -4.92
N PHE A 79 4.21 -1.32 -4.55
CA PHE A 79 4.11 -0.92 -3.14
C PHE A 79 2.88 -1.54 -2.48
N LEU A 80 1.70 -1.44 -3.12
CA LEU A 80 0.47 -2.05 -2.60
C LEU A 80 0.60 -3.57 -2.53
N HIS A 81 1.26 -4.18 -3.50
CA HIS A 81 1.49 -5.61 -3.56
C HIS A 81 2.39 -6.08 -2.42
N ALA A 82 3.51 -5.39 -2.19
CA ALA A 82 4.41 -5.66 -1.07
C ALA A 82 3.74 -5.43 0.29
N LEU A 83 2.84 -4.45 0.39
CA LEU A 83 2.14 -4.12 1.65
C LEU A 83 0.99 -5.07 1.96
N LEU A 84 0.16 -5.41 0.96
CA LEU A 84 -1.11 -6.12 1.14
C LEU A 84 -1.02 -7.62 0.80
N GLY A 85 -0.03 -8.02 -0.01
CA GLY A 85 0.18 -9.43 -0.37
C GLY A 85 -0.94 -10.06 -1.21
N PHE A 86 -1.70 -9.27 -1.99
CA PHE A 86 -2.84 -9.76 -2.79
C PHE A 86 -2.48 -10.70 -3.96
N CYS A 87 -1.24 -11.21 -4.06
CA CYS A 87 -0.87 -12.22 -5.07
C CYS A 87 -1.38 -13.61 -4.72
N MET A 88 -1.62 -13.89 -3.44
CA MET A 88 -2.20 -15.16 -3.05
C MET A 88 -3.70 -15.06 -3.27
N GLU A 89 -4.22 -15.92 -4.13
CA GLU A 89 -5.65 -16.11 -4.29
C GLU A 89 -6.20 -16.55 -2.92
N PRO A 90 -7.28 -15.93 -2.41
CA PRO A 90 -7.91 -16.42 -1.20
C PRO A 90 -8.31 -17.88 -1.46
N VAL A 91 -8.08 -18.76 -0.48
CA VAL A 91 -8.53 -20.15 -0.58
C VAL A 91 -10.05 -20.13 -0.61
N THR A 92 -10.62 -20.04 -1.80
CA THR A 92 -12.06 -20.19 -2.01
C THR A 92 -12.33 -21.68 -1.97
N ASP A 93 -12.46 -22.22 -0.76
CA ASP A 93 -13.36 -23.35 -0.62
C ASP A 93 -14.73 -22.83 -1.07
N ASN A 94 -15.23 -23.38 -2.18
CA ASN A 94 -16.49 -23.03 -2.83
C ASN A 94 -17.72 -23.28 -1.94
N LYS A 95 -17.83 -22.55 -0.84
CA LYS A 95 -19.06 -22.37 -0.06
C LYS A 95 -19.44 -20.92 -0.17
N ALA A 96 -20.35 -20.68 -1.12
CA ALA A 96 -20.95 -19.41 -1.43
C ALA A 96 -21.29 -18.58 -0.18
N GLY A 97 -20.66 -17.43 -0.09
CA GLY A 97 -20.98 -16.35 0.82
C GLY A 97 -20.06 -15.20 0.46
N PHE A 98 -20.61 -14.02 0.18
CA PHE A 98 -19.84 -12.78 0.04
C PHE A 98 -19.08 -12.52 1.36
N GLY A 99 -17.92 -13.16 1.51
CA GLY A 99 -17.05 -13.12 2.67
C GLY A 99 -15.86 -12.22 2.38
N ASN A 100 -16.09 -10.92 2.44
CA ASN A 100 -15.05 -9.94 2.64
C ASN A 100 -14.34 -10.25 3.98
N ASN A 101 -13.09 -10.74 3.93
CA ASN A 101 -12.18 -10.84 5.08
C ASN A 101 -11.78 -9.46 5.68
N PHE A 102 -12.66 -8.47 5.57
CA PHE A 102 -12.70 -7.28 6.39
C PHE A 102 -13.37 -7.57 7.76
N THR A 103 -13.95 -8.75 7.97
CA THR A 103 -14.65 -9.10 9.21
C THR A 103 -14.28 -10.50 9.73
N THR A 104 -13.09 -10.63 10.28
CA THR A 104 -12.91 -11.37 11.54
C THR A 104 -12.24 -10.41 12.51
N VAL A 105 -13.06 -9.47 12.98
CA VAL A 105 -12.79 -8.67 14.17
C VAL A 105 -12.99 -9.61 15.35
N ASP A 106 -11.97 -10.40 15.67
CA ASP A 106 -11.84 -10.90 17.03
C ASP A 106 -11.55 -9.69 17.93
N ASN A 107 -12.37 -9.59 18.96
CA ASN A 107 -12.58 -8.44 19.83
C ASN A 107 -11.31 -8.05 20.62
N LYS A 108 -10.33 -7.43 19.97
CA LYS A 108 -9.28 -6.67 20.65
C LYS A 108 -8.79 -5.52 19.77
N SER A 109 -9.40 -4.36 20.02
CA SER A 109 -9.06 -3.01 19.53
C SER A 109 -9.54 -2.65 18.13
N THR A 110 -10.40 -1.62 18.10
CA THR A 110 -10.68 -0.71 16.97
C THR A 110 -9.41 0.04 16.55
N ALA A 111 -8.30 -0.66 16.35
CA ALA A 111 -7.13 -0.15 15.70
C ALA A 111 -7.37 -0.33 14.20
N GLN A 112 -7.64 0.77 13.49
CA GLN A 112 -7.65 0.76 12.04
C GLN A 112 -6.30 0.17 11.58
N ASN A 113 -6.31 -1.04 11.02
CA ASN A 113 -5.10 -1.67 10.50
C ASN A 113 -4.48 -0.73 9.44
N VAL A 114 -3.15 -0.57 9.47
CA VAL A 114 -2.42 0.37 8.62
C VAL A 114 -2.67 0.12 7.14
N GLU A 115 -2.88 -1.14 6.75
CA GLU A 115 -3.27 -1.53 5.40
C GLU A 115 -4.57 -0.83 4.97
N GLY A 116 -5.61 -0.90 5.80
CA GLY A 116 -6.88 -0.23 5.55
C GLY A 116 -6.77 1.30 5.51
N ILE A 117 -5.90 1.88 6.36
CA ILE A 117 -5.61 3.33 6.34
C ILE A 117 -4.96 3.74 5.02
N VAL A 118 -3.95 2.99 4.58
CA VAL A 118 -3.21 3.25 3.33
C VAL A 118 -4.14 3.13 2.13
N VAL A 119 -4.90 2.03 2.04
CA VAL A 119 -5.89 1.82 0.98
C VAL A 119 -6.91 2.96 0.97
N SER A 120 -7.49 3.32 2.11
CA SER A 120 -8.44 4.44 2.21
C SER A 120 -7.85 5.78 1.75
N ALA A 121 -6.57 6.02 2.01
CA ALA A 121 -5.88 7.24 1.58
C ALA A 121 -5.63 7.27 0.06
N MET A 122 -5.36 6.12 -0.55
CA MET A 122 -4.95 5.99 -1.96
C MET A 122 -6.12 5.73 -2.92
N PHE A 123 -7.20 5.09 -2.45
CA PHE A 123 -8.24 4.49 -3.28
C PHE A 123 -8.84 5.45 -4.30
N LYS A 124 -9.31 6.63 -3.86
CA LYS A 124 -9.95 7.60 -4.75
C LYS A 124 -9.01 8.06 -5.87
N SER A 125 -7.79 8.48 -5.53
CA SER A 125 -6.79 8.89 -6.51
C SER A 125 -6.39 7.75 -7.45
N LEU A 126 -6.32 6.53 -6.94
CA LEU A 126 -5.93 5.36 -7.71
C LEU A 126 -6.99 5.02 -8.76
N ILE A 127 -8.27 4.95 -8.36
CA ILE A 127 -9.38 4.69 -9.28
C ILE A 127 -9.48 5.77 -10.34
N THR A 128 -9.41 7.05 -9.96
CA THR A 128 -9.42 8.15 -10.92
C THR A 128 -8.28 8.01 -11.93
N ARG A 129 -7.06 7.71 -11.47
CA ARG A 129 -5.91 7.56 -12.35
C ARG A 129 -6.02 6.36 -13.27
N CYS A 130 -6.44 5.20 -12.77
CA CYS A 130 -6.68 4.02 -13.59
C CYS A 130 -7.72 4.31 -14.68
N ALA A 131 -8.84 4.94 -14.31
CA ALA A 131 -9.87 5.32 -15.27
C ALA A 131 -9.32 6.22 -16.39
N SER A 132 -8.52 7.24 -16.05
CA SER A 132 -7.88 8.13 -17.04
C SER A 132 -6.85 7.42 -17.93
N THR A 133 -6.22 6.35 -17.46
CA THR A 133 -5.15 5.62 -18.17
C THR A 133 -5.68 4.37 -18.88
N THR A 134 -6.98 4.06 -18.77
CA THR A 134 -7.61 2.83 -19.31
C THR A 134 -7.31 2.62 -20.79
N HIS A 135 -7.32 3.68 -21.60
CA HIS A 135 -7.04 3.59 -23.03
C HIS A 135 -5.58 3.21 -23.34
N GLU A 136 -4.62 3.64 -22.50
CA GLU A 136 -3.21 3.28 -22.62
C GLU A 136 -2.93 1.86 -22.08
N LEU A 137 -3.63 1.45 -21.01
CA LEU A 137 -3.51 0.10 -20.47
C LEU A 137 -4.04 -0.97 -21.43
N HIS A 138 -5.07 -0.66 -22.22
CA HIS A 138 -5.59 -1.56 -23.26
C HIS A 138 -4.86 -1.43 -24.60
N SER A 139 -3.78 -0.66 -24.68
CA SER A 139 -3.00 -0.58 -25.92
C SER A 139 -2.43 -1.96 -26.26
N PRO A 140 -2.42 -2.37 -27.54
CA PRO A 140 -1.89 -3.67 -27.97
C PRO A 140 -0.40 -3.85 -27.65
N GLU A 141 0.32 -2.78 -27.30
CA GLU A 141 1.73 -2.81 -26.86
C GLU A 141 1.91 -3.34 -25.43
N ASN A 142 0.83 -3.43 -24.63
CA ASN A 142 0.80 -3.91 -23.25
C ASN A 142 0.11 -5.30 -23.11
N LEU A 143 -0.23 -5.94 -24.22
CA LEU A 143 -0.85 -7.28 -24.34
C LEU A 143 0.14 -8.30 -24.88
#